data_AF-A0A2V9QB60-F1
#
_entry.id   AF-A0A2V9QB60-F1
#
_cell.length_a   1.000
_cell.length_b   1.000
_cell.length_c   1.000
_cell.angle_alpha   90.00
_cell.angle_beta   90.00
_cell.angle_gamma   90.00
#
_symmetry.space_group_name_H-M   'P 1'
#
loop_
_entity.id
_entity.type
_entity.pdbx_description
1 polymer ?
#
loop_
_entity_poly.entity_id
_entity_poly.type
_entity_poly.pdbx_seq_one_letter_code
_entity_poly.pdbx_strand_id
1 'polypeptide(L)'
;MTEHVSKIAERENITLKDMKCRYLTFESEWWVFAAEFALMTHYRPEWNESGFGSKVPGVGCPGTHRVSRWNELFPKRKERGSLQSDEE
;
A
#
# COMPACT_ATOMS: atom_id res chain seq x y z
N MET A 1 -1.00 6.55 -9.50
CA MET A 1 -0.09 5.46 -9.93
C MET A 1 1.30 5.61 -9.31
N THR A 2 1.98 6.73 -9.49
CA THR A 2 3.36 6.95 -9.03
C THR A 2 3.56 6.69 -7.53
N GLU A 3 2.60 7.09 -6.68
CA GLU A 3 2.66 6.81 -5.24
C GLU A 3 2.72 5.31 -4.93
N HIS A 4 1.92 4.49 -5.60
CA HIS A 4 1.89 3.05 -5.38
C HIS A 4 3.17 2.36 -5.84
N VAL A 5 3.81 2.88 -6.90
CA VAL A 5 5.10 2.37 -7.38
C VAL A 5 6.16 2.54 -6.31
N SER A 6 6.31 3.74 -5.75
CA SER A 6 7.26 3.99 -4.66
C SER A 6 6.95 3.12 -3.43
N LYS A 7 5.66 3.00 -3.06
CA LYS A 7 5.24 2.15 -1.93
C LYS A 7 5.63 0.69 -2.10
N ILE A 8 5.65 0.14 -3.32
CA ILE A 8 6.05 -1.24 -3.60
C ILE A 8 7.57 -1.37 -3.71
N ALA A 9 8.24 -0.39 -4.33
CA ALA A 9 9.69 -0.39 -4.53
C ALA A 9 10.47 -0.43 -3.19
N GLU A 10 9.90 0.18 -2.15
CA GLU A 10 10.48 0.25 -0.81
C GLU A 10 10.23 -1.01 0.06
N ARG A 11 9.56 -2.05 -0.46
CA ARG A 11 9.20 -3.24 0.33
C ARG A 11 10.11 -4.44 0.08
N GLU A 12 10.02 -5.36 1.03
CA GLU A 12 10.54 -6.73 0.92
C GLU A 12 9.42 -7.67 0.46
N ASN A 13 9.78 -8.85 -0.07
CA ASN A 13 8.85 -9.90 -0.53
C ASN A 13 7.95 -9.54 -1.72
N ILE A 14 8.17 -8.41 -2.38
CA ILE A 14 7.45 -8.00 -3.60
C ILE A 14 8.37 -7.20 -4.51
N THR A 15 8.22 -7.37 -5.83
CA THR A 15 8.96 -6.56 -6.81
C THR A 15 8.01 -5.90 -7.81
N LEU A 16 8.45 -4.78 -8.39
CA LEU A 16 7.69 -4.09 -9.44
C LEU A 16 7.52 -4.93 -10.72
N LYS A 17 8.40 -5.92 -10.95
CA LYS A 17 8.33 -6.80 -12.12
C LYS A 17 7.12 -7.74 -12.07
N ASP A 18 6.61 -8.02 -10.86
CA ASP A 18 5.46 -8.89 -10.64
C ASP A 18 4.13 -8.15 -10.82
N MET A 19 4.17 -6.83 -11.02
CA MET A 19 2.99 -5.97 -11.05
C MET A 19 2.63 -5.56 -12.48
N LYS A 20 1.34 -5.60 -12.80
CA LYS A 20 0.77 -5.00 -14.01
C LYS A 20 -0.35 -4.05 -13.60
N CYS A 21 -0.51 -2.96 -14.33
CA CYS A 21 -1.60 -2.04 -14.08
C CYS A 21 -2.42 -1.75 -15.33
N ARG A 22 -3.73 -1.66 -15.15
CA ARG A 22 -4.71 -1.21 -16.12
C ARG A 22 -5.49 -0.06 -15.49
N TYR A 23 -5.81 0.96 -16.27
CA TYR A 23 -6.60 2.09 -15.81
C TYR A 23 -7.63 2.46 -16.87
N LEU A 24 -8.73 3.04 -16.40
CA LEU A 24 -9.80 3.57 -17.22
C LEU A 24 -10.16 4.94 -16.68
N THR A 25 -10.37 5.91 -17.56
CA THR A 25 -10.68 7.30 -17.20
C THR A 25 -12.16 7.58 -17.42
N PHE A 26 -12.77 8.31 -16.50
CA PHE A 26 -14.13 8.82 -16.60
C PHE A 26 -14.12 10.33 -16.39
N GLU A 27 -15.05 11.04 -17.06
CA GLU A 27 -15.27 12.47 -16.81
C GLU A 27 -16.14 12.70 -15.58
N SER A 28 -17.06 11.78 -15.28
CA SER A 28 -17.98 11.88 -14.14
C SER A 28 -17.47 11.06 -12.96
N GLU A 29 -17.41 11.69 -11.79
CA GLU A 29 -17.02 11.06 -10.53
C GLU A 29 -17.96 9.91 -10.14
N TRP A 30 -19.24 9.99 -10.49
CA TRP A 30 -20.19 8.91 -10.19
C TRP A 30 -19.81 7.59 -10.85
N TRP A 31 -19.34 7.65 -12.11
CA TRP A 31 -18.88 6.47 -12.82
C TRP A 31 -17.58 5.90 -12.26
N VAL A 32 -16.71 6.76 -11.70
CA VAL A 32 -15.51 6.31 -10.98
C VAL A 32 -15.92 5.44 -9.78
N PHE A 33 -16.84 5.95 -8.95
CA PHE A 33 -17.33 5.21 -7.78
C PHE A 33 -18.03 3.90 -8.16
N ALA A 34 -18.96 3.95 -9.13
CA ALA A 34 -19.71 2.77 -9.55
C ALA A 34 -18.80 1.68 -10.15
N ALA A 35 -17.81 2.07 -10.97
CA ALA A 35 -16.86 1.15 -11.55
C ALA A 35 -15.93 0.54 -10.47
N GLU A 36 -15.43 1.34 -9.54
CA GLU A 36 -14.61 0.85 -8.43
C GLU A 36 -15.40 -0.15 -7.58
N PHE A 37 -16.62 0.18 -7.16
CA PHE A 37 -17.47 -0.70 -6.38
C PHE A 37 -17.77 -2.03 -7.10
N ALA A 38 -18.03 -1.98 -8.41
CA ALA A 38 -18.26 -3.16 -9.22
C ALA A 38 -17.01 -4.06 -9.29
N LEU A 39 -15.83 -3.48 -9.51
CA LEU A 39 -14.56 -4.21 -9.54
C LEU A 39 -14.22 -4.82 -8.18
N MET A 40 -14.42 -4.07 -7.09
CA MET A 40 -14.22 -4.56 -5.73
C MET A 40 -15.09 -5.77 -5.43
N THR A 41 -16.38 -5.66 -5.73
CA THR A 41 -17.35 -6.72 -5.44
C THR A 41 -17.09 -7.96 -6.29
N HIS A 42 -16.70 -7.78 -7.55
CA HIS A 42 -16.48 -8.88 -8.48
C HIS A 42 -15.18 -9.64 -8.21
N TYR A 43 -14.06 -8.94 -8.06
CA TYR A 43 -12.74 -9.57 -7.93
C TYR A 43 -12.30 -9.83 -6.49
N ARG A 44 -12.92 -9.15 -5.51
CA ARG A 44 -12.54 -9.20 -4.08
C ARG A 44 -11.02 -9.18 -3.86
N PRO A 45 -10.32 -8.18 -4.40
CA PRO A 45 -8.87 -8.13 -4.37
C PRO A 45 -8.35 -8.07 -2.92
N GLU A 46 -7.36 -8.90 -2.61
CA GLU A 46 -6.86 -9.09 -1.24
C GLU A 46 -6.33 -7.80 -0.59
N TRP A 47 -5.84 -6.85 -1.40
CA TRP A 47 -5.19 -5.64 -0.88
C TRP A 47 -6.14 -4.47 -0.62
N ASN A 48 -7.41 -4.57 -1.02
CA ASN A 48 -8.35 -3.46 -0.82
C ASN A 48 -8.68 -3.24 0.66
N GLU A 49 -8.61 -4.30 1.49
CA GLU A 49 -8.85 -4.22 2.94
C GLU A 49 -7.57 -4.38 3.77
N SER A 50 -6.41 -4.53 3.12
CA SER A 50 -5.15 -4.79 3.81
C SER A 50 -4.46 -3.53 4.36
N GLY A 51 -4.87 -2.34 3.89
CA GLY A 51 -4.24 -1.06 4.22
C GLY A 51 -3.16 -0.59 3.24
N PHE A 52 -3.03 -1.22 2.05
CA PHE A 52 -2.09 -0.77 1.01
C PHE A 52 -2.38 0.67 0.52
N GLY A 53 -3.66 1.02 0.37
CA GLY A 53 -4.11 2.35 -0.04
C GLY A 53 -3.96 3.43 1.04
N SER A 54 -3.70 3.04 2.29
CA SER A 54 -3.61 3.99 3.40
C SER A 54 -2.40 4.92 3.25
N LYS A 55 -2.59 6.17 3.67
CA LYS A 55 -1.50 7.15 3.84
C LYS A 55 -0.91 7.01 5.24
N VAL A 56 0.33 7.46 5.42
CA VAL A 56 0.98 7.47 6.74
C VAL A 56 0.16 8.36 7.67
N PRO A 57 -0.36 7.84 8.79
CA PRO A 57 -1.10 8.64 9.74
C PRO A 57 -0.17 9.69 10.38
N GLY A 58 -0.63 10.93 10.47
CA GLY A 58 0.12 12.00 11.14
C GLY A 58 0.23 11.77 12.65
N VAL A 59 1.22 12.39 13.29
CA VAL A 59 1.59 12.19 14.71
C VAL A 59 0.41 12.37 15.68
N GLY A 60 -0.59 13.20 15.33
CA GLY A 60 -1.79 13.42 16.14
C GLY A 60 -2.97 12.47 15.86
N CYS A 61 -2.81 11.48 14.97
CA CYS A 61 -3.90 10.57 14.61
C CYS A 61 -3.99 9.39 15.59
N PRO A 62 -5.14 9.17 16.25
CA PRO A 62 -5.33 8.02 17.13
C PRO A 62 -5.10 6.70 16.38
N GLY A 63 -4.29 5.80 16.94
CA GLY A 63 -4.01 4.50 16.33
C GLY A 63 -2.78 4.47 15.40
N THR A 64 -1.91 5.48 15.46
CA THR A 64 -0.60 5.54 14.77
C THR A 64 0.30 4.32 14.98
N HIS A 65 0.12 3.60 16.08
CA HIS A 65 0.86 2.37 16.39
C HIS A 65 0.31 1.11 15.72
N ARG A 66 -0.87 1.17 15.07
CA ARG A 66 -1.47 0.01 14.42
C ARG A 66 -0.75 -0.31 13.12
N VAL A 67 -0.18 -1.51 13.05
CA VAL A 67 0.40 -2.04 11.82
C VAL A 67 -0.75 -2.61 10.97
N SER A 68 -0.80 -2.23 9.69
CA SER A 68 -1.79 -2.78 8.76
C SER A 68 -1.35 -4.17 8.29
N ARG A 69 -2.30 -5.03 7.92
CA ARG A 69 -2.02 -6.36 7.37
C ARG A 69 -1.06 -6.30 6.18
N TRP A 70 -1.16 -5.25 5.36
CA TRP A 70 -0.21 -5.00 4.27
C TRP A 70 1.22 -4.80 4.76
N ASN A 71 1.42 -3.97 5.79
CA ASN A 71 2.76 -3.70 6.33
C ASN A 71 3.37 -4.93 7.04
N GLU A 72 2.55 -5.82 7.60
CA GLU A 72 3.01 -7.09 8.17
C GLU A 72 3.52 -8.05 7.09
N LEU A 73 2.78 -8.19 5.99
CA LEU A 73 3.16 -9.09 4.89
C LEU A 73 4.33 -8.55 4.05
N PHE A 74 4.40 -7.22 3.89
CA PHE A 74 5.37 -6.53 3.06
C PHE A 74 6.06 -5.42 3.87
N PRO A 75 7.00 -5.81 4.76
CA PRO A 75 7.74 -4.84 5.55
C PRO A 75 8.59 -3.93 4.66
N LYS A 76 8.93 -2.75 5.17
CA LYS A 76 9.87 -1.85 4.49
C LYS A 76 11.26 -2.48 4.47
N ARG A 77 11.97 -2.28 3.36
CA ARG A 77 13.36 -2.70 3.23
C ARG A 77 14.21 -2.00 4.27
N LYS A 78 14.97 -2.77 5.05
CA LYS A 78 15.96 -2.18 5.96
C LYS A 78 17.02 -1.44 5.15
N GLU A 79 17.23 -0.17 5.46
CA GLU A 79 18.41 0.54 4.96
C GLU A 79 19.66 -0.14 5.52
N ARG A 80 20.66 -0.36 4.67
CA ARG A 80 21.85 -1.17 4.95
C ARG A 80 22.86 -0.45 5.87
N GLY A 81 22.40 0.40 6.79
CA GLY A 81 23.22 1.39 7.49
C GLY A 81 22.85 1.70 8.94
N SER A 82 22.02 0.90 9.62
CA SER A 82 21.78 1.05 11.06
C SER A 82 22.08 -0.26 11.80
N LEU A 83 23.34 -0.68 11.76
CA LEU A 83 23.95 -1.47 12.83
C LEU A 83 24.63 -0.46 13.75
N GLN A 84 23.88 0.14 14.68
CA GLN A 84 24.46 0.79 15.85
C GLN A 84 24.40 -0.21 17.00
N SER A 85 25.58 -0.80 17.27
CA SER A 85 26.12 -1.17 18.58
C SER A 85 25.11 -1.42 19.70
N ASP A 86 24.80 -2.70 19.92
CA ASP A 86 24.53 -3.20 21.27
C ASP A 86 25.90 -3.39 21.94
N GLU A 87 26.25 -2.51 22.88
CA GLU A 87 27.38 -2.66 23.79
C GLU A 87 26.85 -2.50 25.23
N GLU A 88 26.71 -3.64 25.92
CA GLU A 88 26.80 -3.79 27.38
C GLU A 88 27.71 -4.99 27.67
#